data_AF-A0A936ZHE2-F1
#
_entry.id   AF-A0A936ZHE2-F1
#
_cell.length_a   1.000
_cell.length_b   1.000
_cell.length_c   1.000
_cell.angle_alpha   90.00
_cell.angle_beta   90.00
_cell.angle_gamma   90.00
#
_symmetry.space_group_name_H-M   'P 1'
#
loop_
_entity.id
_entity.type
_entity.pdbx_description
1 polymer ?
#
loop_
_entity_poly.entity_id
_entity_poly.type
_entity_poly.pdbx_seq_one_letter_code
_entity_poly.pdbx_strand_id
1 'polypeptide(L)' 'MALGLSILRWSPETFWRATPRELMAAGQGLLGGRTVEPAVSGDLRRLMEAFPDE' A
#
# COMPACT_ATOMS: atom_id res chain seq x y z
N MET A 1 -1.12 -11.91 9.19
CA MET A 1 -1.43 -11.09 8.00
C MET A 1 -2.37 -9.94 8.38
N ALA A 2 -1.88 -8.87 9.01
CA ALA A 2 -2.73 -7.78 9.53
C ALA A 2 -2.15 -6.37 9.30
N LEU A 3 -1.15 -6.24 8.42
CA LEU A 3 -0.46 -4.95 8.21
C LEU A 3 -1.25 -4.00 7.29
N GLY A 4 -2.14 -4.50 6.43
CA GLY A 4 -2.95 -3.63 5.54
C GLY A 4 -4.12 -2.92 6.24
N LEU A 5 -4.69 -3.52 7.29
CA LEU A 5 -5.93 -3.03 7.93
C LEU A 5 -5.69 -1.93 8.97
N SER A 6 -4.54 -1.97 9.67
CA SER A 6 -4.25 -1.00 10.74
C SER A 6 -3.94 0.39 10.22
N ILE A 7 -3.44 0.48 8.97
CA ILE A 7 -3.00 1.75 8.40
C ILE A 7 -4.21 2.55 7.88
N LEU A 8 -5.22 1.89 7.32
CA LEU A 8 -6.46 2.54 6.85
C LEU A 8 -7.47 2.80 7.98
N ARG A 9 -7.23 2.27 9.20
CA ARG A 9 -8.18 2.28 10.34
C ARG A 9 -9.56 1.68 10.02
N TRP A 10 -9.66 0.91 8.94
CA TRP A 10 -10.90 0.27 8.52
C TRP A 10 -11.08 -1.08 9.22
N SER A 11 -12.33 -1.44 9.47
CA SER A 11 -12.63 -2.82 9.87
C SER A 11 -12.27 -3.76 8.71
N PRO A 12 -11.93 -5.03 8.99
CA PRO A 12 -11.65 -6.01 7.94
C PRO A 12 -12.78 -6.12 6.91
N GLU A 13 -14.03 -6.03 7.37
CA GLU A 13 -15.22 -6.12 6.51
C GLU A 13 -15.35 -4.90 5.57
N THR A 14 -15.08 -3.70 6.08
CA THR A 14 -15.06 -2.48 5.24
C THR A 14 -13.97 -2.55 4.18
N PHE A 15 -12.80 -3.07 4.52
CA PHE A 15 -11.70 -3.24 3.56
C PHE A 15 -12.05 -4.22 2.45
N TRP A 16 -12.60 -5.40 2.78
CA TRP A 16 -12.95 -6.40 1.79
C TRP A 16 -14.13 -6.02 0.90
N ARG A 17 -15.00 -5.11 1.35
CA ARG A 17 -16.11 -4.57 0.55
C ARG A 17 -15.73 -3.36 -0.30
N ALA A 18 -14.57 -2.75 -0.05
CA ALA A 18 -14.16 -1.55 -0.77
C ALA A 18 -13.81 -1.86 -2.22
N THR A 19 -14.18 -0.94 -3.11
CA THR A 19 -13.79 -1.01 -4.51
C THR A 19 -12.34 -0.55 -4.70
N PRO A 20 -11.66 -0.95 -5.79
CA PRO A 20 -10.29 -0.51 -6.08
C PRO A 20 -10.13 1.02 -6.08
N ARG A 21 -11.17 1.76 -6.51
CA ARG A 21 -11.17 3.23 -6.52
C ARG A 21 -11.17 3.82 -5.11
N GLU A 22 -11.94 3.22 -4.20
CA GLU A 22 -12.00 3.64 -2.80
C GLU A 22 -10.70 3.31 -2.05
N LEU A 23 -10.08 2.18 -2.36
CA LEU A 23 -8.76 1.82 -1.81
C LEU A 23 -7.67 2.81 -2.24
N MET A 24 -7.66 3.21 -3.52
CA MET A 24 -6.74 4.24 -4.01
C MET A 24 -7.00 5.58 -3.32
N ALA A 25 -8.25 6.02 -3.20
CA ALA A 25 -8.59 7.28 -2.54
C ALA A 25 -8.20 7.29 -1.05
N ALA A 26 -8.44 6.18 -0.34
CA ALA A 26 -8.03 6.02 1.05
C ALA A 26 -6.51 6.02 1.21
N GLY A 27 -5.79 5.36 0.30
CA GLY A 27 -4.32 5.40 0.22
C GLY A 27 -3.77 6.82 -0.01
N GLN A 28 -4.38 7.59 -0.93
CA GLN A 28 -3.98 8.97 -1.19
C GLN A 28 -4.22 9.89 0.04
N GLY A 29 -5.35 9.70 0.73
CA GLY A 29 -5.65 10.45 1.96
C GLY A 29 -4.68 10.14 3.10
N LEU A 30 -4.30 8.87 3.24
CA LEU A 30 -3.36 8.39 4.24
C LEU A 30 -1.92 8.89 4.00
N LEU A 31 -1.49 8.93 2.74
CA LEU A 31 -0.15 9.40 2.34
C LEU A 31 -0.04 10.93 2.30
N GLY A 32 -1.08 11.65 2.76
CA GLY A 32 -1.12 13.10 2.85
C GLY A 32 -1.10 13.78 1.48
N GLY A 33 -1.68 13.15 0.46
CA GLY A 33 -1.69 13.68 -0.90
C GLY A 33 -0.33 13.67 -1.59
N ARG A 34 0.67 12.94 -1.06
CA ARG A 34 1.89 12.65 -1.83
C ARG A 34 1.50 11.84 -3.06
N THR A 35 1.78 12.37 -4.23
CA THR A 35 1.89 11.55 -5.45
C THR A 35 2.93 10.48 -5.18
N VAL A 36 2.49 9.24 -5.07
CA VAL A 36 3.39 8.11 -5.09
C VAL A 36 3.89 8.01 -6.52
N GLU A 37 5.14 8.39 -6.74
CA GLU A 37 5.77 8.14 -8.02
C GLU A 37 5.71 6.64 -8.32
N PRO A 38 5.42 6.23 -9.56
CA PRO A 38 5.43 4.82 -9.93
C PRO A 38 6.77 4.19 -9.53
N ALA A 39 6.72 3.02 -8.91
CA ALA A 39 7.94 2.28 -8.62
C ALA A 39 8.70 2.01 -9.91
N VAL A 40 9.98 2.34 -9.93
CA VAL A 40 10.86 2.12 -11.08
C VAL A 40 11.70 0.86 -10.87
N SER A 41 12.37 0.40 -11.93
CA SER A 41 13.23 -0.80 -11.88
C SER A 41 14.33 -0.70 -10.80
N GLY A 42 14.79 0.51 -10.49
CA GLY A 42 15.73 0.76 -9.40
C GLY A 42 15.17 0.43 -8.01
N ASP A 43 13.89 0.67 -7.77
CA ASP A 43 13.23 0.37 -6.50
C ASP A 43 13.09 -1.14 -6.30
N LEU A 44 12.75 -1.87 -7.38
CA LEU A 44 12.71 -3.33 -7.36
C LEU A 44 14.07 -3.93 -6.99
N ARG A 45 15.15 -3.48 -7.65
CA ARG A 45 16.51 -3.95 -7.33
C ARG A 45 16.88 -3.67 -5.87
N ARG A 46 16.55 -2.48 -5.36
CA ARG A 46 16.79 -2.13 -3.95
C ARG A 46 16.03 -3.05 -3.00
N LEU A 47 14.80 -3.45 -3.33
CA LEU A 47 14.02 -4.38 -2.54
C LEU A 47 14.61 -5.79 -2.55
N MET A 48 15.04 -6.29 -3.72
CA MET A 48 15.70 -7.59 -3.84
C MET A 48 17.01 -7.66 -3.04
N GLU A 49 17.78 -6.57 -3.02
CA GLU A 49 19.00 -6.47 -2.20
C GLU A 49 18.68 -6.41 -0.69
N ALA A 50 17.58 -5.75 -0.30
CA ALA A 50 17.20 -5.57 1.10
C ALA A 50 16.52 -6.81 1.71
N PHE A 51 15.85 -7.63 0.89
CA PHE A 51 15.09 -8.81 1.31
C PHE A 51 15.46 -10.01 0.43
N PRO A 52 16.64 -10.63 0.64
CA PRO A 52 17.03 -11.83 -0.08
C PRO A 52 16.17 -13.04 0.31
N ASP A 53 15.90 -13.94 -0.64
CA ASP A 53 14.98 -15.08 -0.52
C ASP A 53 15.51 -16.27 0.32
N GLU A 54 16.45 -16.05 1.25
CA GLU A 54 17.02 -17.13 2.10
C GLU A 54 16.03 -17.68 3.13
#